data_AF-A0A0M8NRD9-F1
#
_entry.id   AF-A0A0M8NRD9-F1
#
_cell.length_a   1.000
_cell.length_b   1.000
_cell.length_c   1.000
_cell.angle_alpha   90.00
_cell.angle_beta   90.00
_cell.angle_gamma   90.00
#
_symmetry.space_group_name_H-M   'P 1'
#
loop_
_entity.id
_entity.type
_entity.pdbx_description
1 polymer ?
#
loop_
_entity_poly.entity_id
_entity_poly.type
_entity_poly.pdbx_seq_one_letter_code
_entity_poly.pdbx_strand_id
1 'polypeptide(L)'
;MRILMIWMQGLNYLIDVYLVVANSALSANTLIRNMIGAAFPLFGSAMYGRLGVDWAMSLLGFLAVAMIPIPIIFYFYGAKIRALSRFSPKL
;
A
#
# COMPACT_ATOMS: atom_id res chain seq x y z
N MET A 1 9.29 11.32 12.55
CA MET A 1 8.94 12.49 11.70
C MET A 1 8.96 12.17 10.20
N ARG A 2 10.04 11.57 9.63
CA ARG A 2 10.20 11.41 8.17
C ARG A 2 9.18 10.50 7.48
N ILE A 3 8.81 9.36 8.09
CA ILE A 3 7.86 8.41 7.47
C ILE A 3 6.41 8.95 7.43
N LEU A 4 6.04 9.76 8.43
CA LEU A 4 4.71 10.36 8.54
C LEU A 4 4.48 11.40 7.43
N MET A 5 5.52 12.12 7.02
CA MET A 5 5.44 13.06 5.90
C MET A 5 5.08 12.33 4.61
N ILE A 6 5.77 11.22 4.29
CA ILE A 6 5.48 10.42 3.09
C ILE A 6 4.03 9.93 3.10
N TRP A 7 3.56 9.46 4.26
CA TRP A 7 2.18 9.03 4.43
C TRP A 7 1.19 10.19 4.20
N MET A 8 1.41 11.35 4.82
CA MET A 8 0.54 12.52 4.68
C MET A 8 0.53 13.07 3.24
N GLN A 9 1.66 13.06 2.54
CA GLN A 9 1.70 13.46 1.12
C GLN A 9 0.89 12.50 0.24
N GLY A 10 0.96 11.19 0.51
CA GLY A 10 0.15 10.19 -0.19
C GLY A 10 -1.36 10.37 0.05
N LEU A 11 -1.76 10.73 1.28
CA LEU A 11 -3.16 11.03 1.59
C LEU A 11 -3.66 12.29 0.88
N ASN A 12 -2.86 13.36 0.85
CA ASN A 12 -3.21 14.58 0.11
C ASN A 12 -3.36 14.30 -1.39
N TYR A 13 -2.44 13.54 -1.97
CA TYR A 13 -2.55 13.11 -3.37
C TYR A 13 -3.84 12.32 -3.65
N LEU A 14 -4.26 11.46 -2.72
CA LEU A 14 -5.50 10.69 -2.86
C LEU A 14 -6.74 11.60 -2.82
N ILE A 15 -6.72 12.64 -1.98
CA ILE A 15 -7.79 13.64 -1.89
C ILE A 15 -7.88 14.45 -3.19
N ASP A 16 -6.73 14.89 -3.73
CA ASP A 16 -6.67 15.68 -4.96
C ASP A 16 -7.15 14.90 -6.19
N VAL A 17 -6.88 13.58 -6.25
CA VAL A 17 -7.31 12.72 -7.38
C VAL A 17 -8.78 12.33 -7.27
N TYR A 18 -9.33 12.19 -6.05
CA TYR A 18 -10.69 11.70 -5.81
C TYR A 18 -11.58 12.74 -5.11
N LEU A 19 -11.56 14.01 -5.53
CA LEU A 19 -12.28 15.12 -4.87
C LEU A 19 -13.73 14.81 -4.43
N VAL A 20 -14.51 14.11 -5.27
CA VAL A 20 -15.92 13.77 -4.99
C VAL A 20 -16.07 12.57 -4.04
N VAL A 21 -15.08 11.67 -4.00
CA VAL A 21 -15.13 10.39 -3.26
C VAL A 21 -13.97 10.28 -2.25
N ALA A 22 -13.41 11.42 -1.82
CA ALA A 22 -12.16 11.50 -1.06
C ALA A 22 -12.21 10.73 0.26
N ASN A 23 -13.31 10.87 1.02
CA ASN A 23 -13.47 10.18 2.30
C ASN A 23 -13.57 8.65 2.14
N SER A 24 -14.19 8.16 1.07
CA SER A 24 -14.32 6.72 0.81
C SER A 24 -13.01 6.13 0.28
N ALA A 25 -12.25 6.89 -0.52
CA ALA A 25 -10.91 6.48 -0.94
C ALA A 25 -9.95 6.41 0.25
N LEU A 26 -10.01 7.38 1.17
CA LEU A 26 -9.20 7.41 2.38
C LEU A 26 -9.54 6.24 3.33
N SER A 27 -10.82 5.93 3.52
CA SER A 27 -11.25 4.81 4.34
C SER A 27 -10.85 3.46 3.71
N ALA A 28 -10.98 3.30 2.39
CA ALA A 28 -10.53 2.11 1.68
C ALA A 28 -9.01 1.88 1.82
N ASN A 29 -8.20 2.93 1.66
CA ASN A 29 -6.75 2.86 1.89
C ASN A 29 -6.41 2.45 3.33
N THR A 30 -7.14 2.99 4.30
CA THR A 30 -6.98 2.65 5.72
C THR A 30 -7.39 1.20 6.01
N LEU A 31 -8.49 0.73 5.43
CA LEU A 31 -8.97 -0.64 5.57
C LEU A 31 -7.96 -1.66 5.05
N ILE A 32 -7.47 -1.47 3.81
CA ILE A 32 -6.49 -2.39 3.22
C ILE A 32 -5.23 -2.47 4.08
N ARG A 33 -4.70 -1.32 4.52
CA ARG A 33 -3.53 -1.28 5.39
C ARG A 33 -3.77 -2.03 6.70
N ASN A 34 -4.90 -1.77 7.35
CA ASN A 34 -5.23 -2.40 8.63
C ASN A 34 -5.52 -3.89 8.48
N MET A 35 -6.14 -4.33 7.37
CA MET A 35 -6.36 -5.74 7.06
C MET A 35 -5.05 -6.49 6.87
N ILE A 36 -4.08 -5.91 6.15
CA ILE A 36 -2.74 -6.51 5.99
C ILE A 36 -2.05 -6.64 7.36
N GLY A 37 -2.14 -5.61 8.20
CA GLY A 37 -1.61 -5.64 9.57
C GLY A 37 -2.30 -6.67 10.47
N ALA A 38 -3.61 -6.88 10.31
CA ALA A 38 -4.38 -7.87 11.06
C ALA A 38 -4.19 -9.31 10.54
N ALA A 39 -3.89 -9.47 9.25
CA ALA A 39 -3.63 -10.76 8.64
C ALA A 39 -2.25 -11.29 9.05
N PHE A 40 -1.25 -10.40 9.19
CA PHE A 40 0.13 -10.77 9.47
C PHE A 40 0.34 -11.73 10.67
N PRO A 41 -0.29 -11.53 11.84
CA PRO A 41 -0.19 -12.45 12.96
C PRO A 41 -0.78 -13.85 12.69
N LEU A 42 -1.78 -13.96 11.82
CA LEU A 42 -2.50 -15.22 11.54
C LEU A 42 -1.57 -16.24 10.87
N PHE A 43 -0.64 -15.79 10.02
CA PHE A 43 0.37 -16.63 9.38
C PHE A 43 1.76 -16.50 10.01
N GLY A 44 2.00 -15.47 10.82
CA GLY A 44 3.27 -15.27 11.51
C GLY A 44 3.65 -16.46 12.39
N SER A 45 2.75 -16.96 13.25
CA SER A 45 3.04 -18.09 14.14
C SER A 45 3.40 -19.37 13.37
N ALA A 46 2.68 -19.68 12.29
CA ALA A 46 2.97 -20.83 11.43
C ALA A 46 4.27 -20.66 10.62
N MET A 47 4.59 -19.43 10.20
CA MET A 47 5.81 -19.10 9.47
C MET A 47 7.04 -19.27 10.37
N TYR A 48 7.03 -18.66 11.56
CA TYR A 48 8.13 -18.77 12.52
C TYR A 48 8.31 -20.21 13.03
N GLY A 49 7.21 -20.96 13.21
CA GLY A 49 7.26 -22.36 13.67
C GLY A 49 7.85 -23.35 12.66
N ARG A 50 7.74 -23.09 11.34
CA ARG A 50 8.26 -23.99 10.29
C ARG A 50 9.64 -23.58 9.75
N LEU A 51 9.93 -22.29 9.67
CA LEU A 51 11.14 -21.76 9.02
C LEU A 51 12.22 -21.31 10.01
N GLY A 52 11.90 -21.14 11.31
CA GLY A 52 12.80 -20.51 12.27
C GLY A 52 12.91 -18.99 12.06
N VAL A 53 13.52 -18.30 13.03
CA VAL A 53 13.56 -16.83 13.07
C VAL A 53 14.38 -16.24 11.92
N ASP A 54 15.52 -16.84 11.59
CA ASP A 54 16.46 -16.31 10.59
C ASP A 54 15.88 -16.36 9.17
N TRP A 55 15.23 -17.46 8.82
CA TRP A 55 14.64 -17.64 7.48
C TRP A 55 13.33 -16.87 7.33
N ALA A 56 12.52 -16.77 8.40
CA ALA A 56 11.32 -15.95 8.42
C ALA A 56 11.63 -14.46 8.19
N MET A 57 12.64 -13.91 8.86
CA MET A 57 13.06 -12.52 8.64
C MET A 57 13.64 -12.28 7.24
N SER A 58 14.41 -13.23 6.70
CA SER A 58 14.98 -13.13 5.36
C SER A 58 13.89 -13.10 4.27
N LEU A 59 12.84 -13.92 4.41
CA LEU A 59 11.71 -13.95 3.48
C LEU A 59 10.92 -12.64 3.49
N LEU A 60 10.68 -12.07 4.68
CA LEU A 60 10.05 -10.75 4.81
C LEU A 60 10.93 -9.64 4.21
N GLY A 61 12.25 -9.74 4.37
CA GLY A 61 13.22 -8.82 3.77
C GLY A 61 13.19 -8.88 2.24
N PHE A 62 13.20 -10.08 1.64
CA PHE A 62 13.09 -10.23 0.19
C PHE A 62 11.75 -9.72 -0.34
N LEU A 63 10.66 -9.95 0.38
CA LEU A 63 9.35 -9.41 0.02
C LEU A 63 9.35 -7.87 0.06
N ALA A 64 9.96 -7.26 1.07
CA ALA A 64 10.11 -5.80 1.16
C ALA A 64 10.97 -5.25 0.00
N VAL A 65 12.05 -5.94 -0.39
CA VAL A 65 12.88 -5.57 -1.54
C VAL A 65 12.09 -5.67 -2.85
N ALA A 66 11.29 -6.72 -3.02
CA ALA A 66 10.42 -6.87 -4.17
C ALA A 66 9.34 -5.77 -4.27
N MET A 67 9.00 -5.11 -3.15
CA MET A 67 8.07 -3.98 -3.13
C MET A 67 8.71 -2.62 -3.47
N ILE A 68 10.04 -2.50 -3.48
CA ILE A 68 10.76 -1.27 -3.86
C ILE A 68 10.42 -0.77 -5.28
N PRO A 69 10.29 -1.59 -6.33
CA PRO A 69 9.95 -1.11 -7.67
C PRO A 69 8.48 -0.68 -7.83
N ILE A 70 7.59 -1.01 -6.88
CA ILE A 70 6.15 -0.75 -7.00
C ILE A 70 5.85 0.75 -7.19
N PRO A 71 6.40 1.70 -6.40
CA PRO A 71 6.13 3.13 -6.57
C PRO A 71 6.63 3.68 -7.91
N ILE A 72 7.73 3.13 -8.44
CA ILE A 72 8.31 3.53 -9.73
C ILE A 72 7.37 3.08 -10.86
N ILE A 73 6.91 1.83 -10.80
CA ILE A 73 5.96 1.29 -11.78
C ILE A 73 4.64 2.08 -11.73
N PHE A 74 4.12 2.39 -10.54
CA PHE A 74 2.92 3.21 -10.37
C PHE A 74 3.12 4.67 -10.81
N TYR A 75 4.34 5.21 -10.79
CA TYR A 75 4.63 6.53 -11.34
C TYR A 75 4.52 6.53 -12.88
N PHE A 76 5.07 5.53 -13.56
CA PHE A 76 4.99 5.42 -15.03
C PHE A 76 3.61 4.98 -15.54
N TYR A 77 2.95 4.05 -14.85
CA TYR A 77 1.64 3.50 -15.25
C TYR A 77 0.45 4.20 -14.57
N GLY A 78 0.71 5.13 -13.64
CA GLY A 78 -0.32 5.83 -12.87
C GLY A 78 -1.30 6.59 -13.75
N ALA A 79 -0.82 7.20 -14.84
CA ALA A 79 -1.67 7.87 -15.83
C ALA A 79 -2.65 6.89 -16.51
N LYS A 80 -2.21 5.66 -16.79
CA LYS A 80 -3.01 4.61 -17.45
C LYS A 80 -4.07 4.02 -16.52
N ILE A 81 -3.75 3.88 -15.23
CA ILE A 81 -4.69 3.41 -14.19
C ILE A 81 -5.70 4.51 -13.84
N ARG A 82 -5.28 5.78 -13.81
CA ARG A 82 -6.19 6.93 -13.61
C ARG A 82 -7.20 7.06 -14.75
N ALA A 83 -6.77 6.81 -15.99
CA ALA A 83 -7.64 6.82 -17.18
C ALA A 83 -8.69 5.69 -17.22
N LEU A 84 -8.49 4.61 -16.45
CA LEU A 84 -9.40 3.45 -16.42
C LEU A 84 -10.50 3.58 -15.34
N SER A 85 -10.41 4.55 -14.42
CA SER A 85 -11.38 4.74 -13.35
C SER A 85 -12.59 5.55 -13.82
N ARG A 86 -13.79 4.97 -13.66
CA ARG A 86 -15.11 5.57 -13.98
C ARG A 86 -15.45 6.85 -13.18
N PHE A 87 -14.60 7.23 -12.22
CA PHE A 87 -14.75 8.40 -11.35
C PHE A 87 -13.66 9.47 -11.55
N SER A 88 -12.77 9.33 -12.56
CA SER A 88 -11.86 10.43 -12.90
C SER A 88 -12.71 11.60 -13.37
N PRO A 89 -12.62 12.80 -12.76
CA PRO A 89 -13.21 13.99 -13.36
C PRO A 89 -12.54 14.14 -14.72
N LYS A 90 -13.33 14.11 -15.79
CA LYS A 90 -12.89 14.68 -17.05
C LYS A 90 -12.64 16.15 -16.72
N LEU A 91 -11.40 16.61 -16.86
CA LEU A 91 -11.21 18.02 -17.18
C LEU A 91 -11.91 18.29 -18.51
#